data_AF-A0AAW9VDL1-F1
#
_entry.id   AF-A0AAW9VDL1-F1
#
_cell.length_a   1.000
_cell.length_b   1.000
_cell.length_c   1.000
_cell.angle_alpha   90.00
_cell.angle_beta   90.00
_cell.angle_gamma   90.00
#
_symmetry.space_group_name_H-M   'P 1'
#
loop_
_entity.id
_entity.type
_entity.pdbx_description
1 polymer ?
#
loop_
_entity_poly.entity_id
_entity_poly.type
_entity_poly.pdbx_seq_one_letter_code
_entity_poly.pdbx_strand_id
1 'polypeptide(L)'
;MSTLTKVLAGVCVILAVWLGWVIRDYGDLKDDYTSLEKDNTQLKEDNTQQAKVIATQSFEFNRFNQIATTAYRYGISTDANSENRVIEYRKILQKEPTCDLYIPDDIGNRLYNYTKGLRSSAMHTDTGVVNRADDSAITSSKITYCQAVYWIDPLISTIDGGNARFKAIREIEQQRQVIK
;
A
#
# COMPACT_ATOMS: atom_id res chain seq x y z
N MET A 1 18.42 46.71 75.44
CA MET A 1 19.10 46.38 74.16
C MET A 1 19.56 47.67 73.51
N SER A 2 20.86 47.82 73.29
CA SER A 2 21.48 49.04 72.75
C SER A 2 21.13 49.23 71.27
N THR A 3 21.18 50.46 70.78
CA THR A 3 20.95 50.80 69.36
C THR A 3 21.89 50.02 68.42
N LEU A 4 23.12 49.73 68.87
CA LEU A 4 24.12 48.95 68.15
C LEU A 4 23.66 47.51 67.83
N THR A 5 22.99 46.84 68.77
CA THR A 5 22.51 45.46 68.56
C THR A 5 21.36 45.40 67.55
N LYS A 6 20.53 46.44 67.47
CA LYS A 6 19.46 46.55 66.46
C LYS A 6 20.01 46.79 65.04
N VAL A 7 21.06 47.61 64.90
CA VAL A 7 21.70 47.89 63.61
C VAL A 7 22.44 46.66 63.08
N LEU A 8 23.19 45.95 63.94
CA LEU A 8 23.90 44.73 63.57
C LEU A 8 22.93 43.64 63.09
N ALA A 9 21.82 43.44 63.81
CA ALA A 9 20.78 42.48 63.43
C ALA A 9 20.16 42.81 62.06
N GLY A 10 19.91 44.09 61.77
CA GLY A 10 19.39 44.53 60.47
C GLY A 10 20.34 44.21 59.31
N VAL A 11 21.65 44.47 59.48
CA VAL A 11 22.67 44.16 58.46
C VAL A 11 22.79 42.65 58.22
N CYS A 12 22.74 41.83 59.26
CA CYS A 12 22.77 40.38 59.13
C CYS A 12 21.57 39.84 58.33
N VAL A 13 20.37 40.40 58.50
CA VAL A 13 19.19 39.99 57.73
C VAL A 13 19.36 40.34 56.25
N ILE A 14 19.87 41.53 55.93
CA ILE A 14 20.11 41.95 54.54
C ILE A 14 21.14 41.04 53.87
N LEU A 15 22.23 40.69 54.58
CA LEU A 15 23.24 39.75 54.07
C LEU A 15 22.66 38.35 53.86
N ALA A 16 21.83 37.85 54.77
CA ALA A 16 21.19 36.55 54.61
C ALA A 16 20.24 36.50 53.40
N VAL A 17 19.49 37.57 53.15
CA VAL A 17 18.62 37.70 51.97
C VAL A 17 19.43 37.74 50.69
N TRP A 18 20.54 38.49 50.67
CA TRP A 18 21.41 38.57 49.49
C TRP A 18 22.07 37.23 49.17
N LEU A 19 22.60 36.53 50.19
CA LEU A 19 23.17 35.20 50.03
C LEU A 19 22.12 34.17 49.57
N GLY A 20 20.89 34.23 50.10
CA GLY A 20 19.80 33.38 49.66
C GLY A 20 19.43 33.59 48.18
N TRP A 21 19.46 34.83 47.70
CA TRP A 21 19.21 35.14 46.29
C TRP A 21 20.31 34.59 45.37
N VAL A 22 21.58 34.78 45.74
CA VAL A 22 22.75 34.26 44.99
C VAL A 22 22.76 32.73 44.93
N ILE A 23 22.46 32.05 46.04
CA ILE A 23 22.41 30.58 46.08
C ILE A 23 21.30 30.05 45.16
N ARG A 24 20.14 30.69 45.14
CA ARG A 24 19.03 30.31 44.25
C ARG A 24 19.37 30.52 42.78
N ASP A 25 19.96 31.67 42.45
CA ASP A 25 20.34 32.02 41.06
C ASP A 25 21.39 31.05 40.49
N TYR A 26 22.37 30.65 41.30
CA TYR A 26 23.36 29.63 40.91
C TYR A 26 22.73 28.24 40.73
N GLY A 27 21.71 27.91 41.53
CA GLY A 27 20.94 26.67 41.39
C GLY A 27 20.16 26.61 40.08
N ASP A 28 19.38 27.65 39.79
CA ASP A 28 18.58 27.78 38.56
C ASP A 28 19.49 27.66 37.32
N LEU A 29 20.65 28.34 37.32
CA LEU A 29 21.61 28.28 36.23
C LEU A 29 22.15 26.85 35.99
N LYS A 30 22.49 26.13 37.06
CA LYS A 30 22.99 24.74 36.96
C LYS A 30 21.89 23.80 36.46
N ASP A 31 20.67 23.98 36.94
CA ASP A 31 19.54 23.15 36.54
C ASP A 31 19.23 23.36 35.04
N ASP A 32 19.29 24.60 34.54
CA ASP A 32 19.15 24.93 33.12
C ASP A 32 20.25 24.31 32.24
N TYR A 33 21.51 24.28 32.70
CA TYR A 33 22.56 23.59 31.96
C TYR A 33 22.33 22.08 31.91
N THR A 34 21.93 21.47 33.02
CA THR A 34 21.68 20.02 33.07
C THR A 34 20.43 19.59 32.30
N SER A 35 19.40 20.45 32.22
CA SER A 35 18.22 20.21 31.39
C SER A 35 18.59 20.31 29.92
N LEU A 36 19.38 21.32 29.53
CA LEU A 36 19.83 21.50 28.15
C LEU A 36 20.72 20.33 27.65
N GLU A 37 21.56 19.77 28.52
CA GLU A 37 22.38 18.59 28.21
C GLU A 37 21.53 17.32 28.05
N LYS A 38 20.54 17.13 28.95
CA LYS A 38 19.55 16.04 28.83
C LYS A 38 18.72 16.16 27.55
N ASP A 39 18.28 17.36 27.22
CA ASP A 39 17.52 17.61 25.99
C ASP A 39 18.38 17.36 24.75
N ASN A 40 19.65 17.78 24.75
CA ASN A 40 20.57 17.49 23.64
C ASN A 40 20.87 16.00 23.49
N THR A 41 21.01 15.27 24.59
CA THR A 41 21.24 13.81 24.54
C THR A 41 20.00 13.07 24.06
N GLN A 42 18.81 13.46 24.51
CA GLN A 42 17.54 12.94 24.01
C GLN A 42 17.34 13.26 22.52
N LEU A 43 17.59 14.50 22.10
CA LEU A 43 17.51 14.88 20.68
C LEU A 43 18.46 14.07 19.80
N LYS A 44 19.66 13.73 20.30
CA LYS A 44 20.59 12.85 19.58
C LYS A 44 20.05 11.42 19.49
N GLU A 45 19.52 10.88 20.58
CA GLU A 45 18.90 9.55 20.58
C GLU A 45 17.70 9.50 19.63
N ASP A 46 16.81 10.48 19.69
CA ASP A 46 15.65 10.60 18.79
C ASP A 46 16.07 10.73 17.33
N ASN A 47 17.11 11.51 17.03
CA ASN A 47 17.61 11.64 15.66
C ASN A 47 18.24 10.33 15.15
N THR A 48 18.92 9.57 16.02
CA THR A 48 19.42 8.24 15.64
C THR A 48 18.29 7.23 15.43
N GLN A 49 17.22 7.30 16.23
CA GLN A 49 16.03 6.46 16.06
C GLN A 49 15.26 6.83 14.79
N GLN A 50 15.06 8.12 14.52
CA GLN A 50 14.44 8.61 13.29
C GLN A 50 15.26 8.22 12.06
N ALA A 51 16.59 8.40 12.09
CA ALA A 51 17.46 7.97 10.99
C ALA A 51 17.35 6.46 10.73
N LYS A 52 17.24 5.64 11.78
CA LYS A 52 17.03 4.20 11.67
C LYS A 52 15.66 3.87 11.05
N VAL A 53 14.59 4.53 11.49
CA VAL A 53 13.24 4.36 10.91
C VAL A 53 13.20 4.76 9.43
N ILE A 54 13.83 5.88 9.07
CA ILE A 54 13.92 6.34 7.68
C ILE A 54 14.72 5.37 6.81
N ALA A 55 15.87 4.89 7.29
CA ALA A 55 16.71 3.94 6.55
C ALA A 55 15.98 2.61 6.32
N THR A 56 15.35 2.06 7.36
CA THR A 56 14.55 0.83 7.24
C THR A 56 13.36 1.03 6.30
N GLN A 57 12.62 2.13 6.45
CA GLN A 57 11.47 2.44 5.60
C GLN A 57 11.85 2.56 4.11
N SER A 58 12.99 3.19 3.80
CA SER A 58 13.45 3.36 2.41
C SER A 58 13.84 2.03 1.73
N PHE A 59 14.45 1.10 2.47
CA PHE A 59 14.78 -0.24 1.99
C PHE A 59 13.53 -1.07 1.72
N GLU A 60 12.54 -1.00 2.62
CA GLU A 60 11.25 -1.68 2.45
C GLU A 60 10.49 -1.15 1.23
N PHE A 61 10.46 0.17 1.02
CA PHE A 61 9.86 0.77 -0.17
C PHE A 61 10.56 0.33 -1.46
N ASN A 62 11.89 0.31 -1.47
CA ASN A 62 12.66 -0.12 -2.63
C ASN A 62 12.35 -1.58 -2.99
N ARG A 63 12.27 -2.47 -1.99
CA ARG A 63 11.97 -3.89 -2.18
C ARG A 63 10.52 -4.12 -2.60
N PHE A 64 9.55 -3.42 -2.01
CA PHE A 64 8.15 -3.48 -2.43
C PHE A 64 7.98 -3.00 -3.87
N ASN A 65 8.64 -1.90 -4.25
CA ASN A 65 8.57 -1.38 -5.60
C ASN A 65 9.18 -2.35 -6.62
N GLN A 66 10.29 -3.01 -6.27
CA GLN A 66 10.90 -4.04 -7.11
C GLN A 66 9.97 -5.24 -7.32
N ILE A 67 9.38 -5.77 -6.25
CA ILE A 67 8.47 -6.93 -6.32
C ILE A 67 7.21 -6.59 -7.13
N ALA A 68 6.61 -5.43 -6.88
CA ALA A 68 5.45 -4.94 -7.62
C ALA A 68 5.78 -4.72 -9.11
N THR A 69 6.93 -4.12 -9.41
CA THR A 69 7.37 -3.88 -10.79
C THR A 69 7.62 -5.18 -11.54
N THR A 70 8.25 -6.18 -10.90
CA THR A 70 8.49 -7.49 -11.52
C THR A 70 7.18 -8.21 -11.82
N ALA A 71 6.23 -8.24 -10.88
CA ALA A 71 4.92 -8.85 -11.10
C ALA A 71 4.11 -8.12 -12.20
N TYR A 72 4.21 -6.79 -12.26
CA TYR A 72 3.58 -5.99 -13.30
C TYR A 72 4.17 -6.27 -14.69
N ARG A 73 5.50 -6.25 -14.81
CA ARG A 73 6.21 -6.56 -16.07
C ARG A 73 5.94 -7.98 -16.55
N TYR A 74 5.90 -8.94 -15.62
CA TYR A 74 5.51 -10.31 -15.93
C TYR A 74 4.12 -10.34 -16.57
N GLY A 75 3.12 -9.71 -15.93
CA GLY A 75 1.76 -9.62 -16.47
C GLY A 75 1.70 -9.05 -17.89
N ILE A 76 2.42 -7.95 -18.18
CA ILE A 76 2.48 -7.38 -19.54
C ILE A 76 3.07 -8.39 -20.53
N SER A 77 4.16 -9.06 -20.16
CA SER A 77 4.81 -10.02 -21.05
C SER A 77 3.95 -11.26 -21.32
N THR A 78 3.24 -11.76 -20.31
CA THR A 78 2.32 -12.89 -20.45
C THR A 78 1.13 -12.53 -21.33
N ASP A 79 0.59 -11.32 -21.17
CA ASP A 79 -0.50 -10.79 -22.00
C ASP A 79 -0.09 -10.68 -23.47
N ALA A 80 1.05 -10.03 -23.75
CA ALA A 80 1.58 -9.91 -25.11
C ALA A 80 1.87 -11.28 -25.76
N ASN A 81 2.38 -12.24 -24.98
CA ASN A 81 2.59 -13.61 -25.47
C ASN A 81 1.27 -14.32 -25.78
N SER A 82 0.21 -14.07 -24.99
CA SER A 82 -1.11 -14.65 -25.21
C SER A 82 -1.79 -14.10 -26.46
N GLU A 83 -1.62 -12.81 -26.77
CA GLU A 83 -2.14 -12.22 -28.01
C GLU A 83 -1.50 -12.89 -29.24
N ASN A 84 -0.20 -13.15 -29.20
CA ASN A 84 0.49 -13.82 -30.30
C ASN A 84 0.00 -15.26 -30.49
N ARG A 85 -0.28 -15.98 -29.40
CA ARG A 85 -0.86 -17.34 -29.43
C ARG A 85 -2.27 -17.36 -30.02
N VAL A 86 -3.11 -16.37 -29.70
CA VAL A 86 -4.46 -16.25 -30.29
C VAL A 86 -4.39 -16.12 -31.81
N ILE A 87 -3.41 -15.37 -32.34
CA ILE A 87 -3.20 -15.25 -33.79
C ILE A 87 -2.83 -16.60 -34.41
N GLU A 88 -1.95 -17.36 -33.76
CA GLU A 88 -1.56 -18.71 -34.20
C GLU A 88 -2.75 -19.67 -34.17
N TYR A 89 -3.50 -19.69 -33.07
CA TYR A 89 -4.68 -20.54 -32.90
C TYR A 89 -5.78 -20.20 -33.89
N ARG A 90 -5.96 -18.92 -34.24
CA ARG A 90 -6.89 -18.51 -35.30
C ARG A 90 -6.55 -19.15 -36.64
N LYS A 91 -5.26 -19.26 -37.00
CA LYS A 91 -4.81 -19.90 -38.25
C LYS A 91 -5.02 -21.41 -38.26
N ILE A 92 -4.85 -22.06 -37.10
CA ILE A 92 -5.06 -23.51 -36.96
C ILE A 92 -6.55 -23.81 -37.01
N LEU A 93 -7.34 -23.14 -36.17
CA LEU A 93 -8.75 -23.41 -35.96
C LEU A 93 -9.62 -23.06 -37.17
N GLN A 94 -9.27 -22.04 -37.97
CA GLN A 94 -9.97 -21.75 -39.23
C GLN A 94 -9.98 -22.92 -40.23
N LYS A 95 -9.09 -23.90 -40.08
CA LYS A 95 -9.02 -25.08 -40.95
C LYS A 95 -9.89 -26.22 -40.46
N GLU A 96 -10.42 -26.13 -39.24
CA GLU A 96 -11.24 -27.17 -38.65
C GLU A 96 -12.70 -27.06 -39.10
N PRO A 97 -13.36 -28.15 -39.50
CA PRO A 97 -14.74 -28.13 -40.01
C PRO A 97 -15.78 -27.79 -38.93
N THR A 98 -15.40 -27.84 -37.66
CA THR A 98 -16.27 -27.57 -36.51
C THR A 98 -16.33 -26.09 -36.12
N CYS A 99 -15.59 -25.24 -36.81
CA CYS A 99 -15.31 -23.87 -36.37
C CYS A 99 -16.54 -22.95 -36.39
N ASP A 100 -17.44 -23.19 -37.34
CA ASP A 100 -18.68 -22.44 -37.54
C ASP A 100 -19.88 -23.04 -36.79
N LEU A 101 -19.71 -24.22 -36.16
CA LEU A 101 -20.76 -24.82 -35.36
C LEU A 101 -20.98 -23.99 -34.09
N TYR A 102 -22.25 -23.72 -33.79
CA TYR A 102 -22.65 -23.09 -32.54
C TYR A 102 -22.53 -24.08 -31.38
N ILE A 103 -22.09 -23.56 -30.24
CA ILE A 103 -22.17 -24.28 -28.97
C ILE A 103 -23.66 -24.41 -28.58
N PRO A 104 -24.07 -25.51 -27.91
CA PRO A 104 -25.42 -25.65 -27.37
C PRO A 104 -25.90 -24.42 -26.59
N ASP A 105 -27.15 -24.02 -26.82
CA ASP A 105 -27.72 -22.78 -26.30
C ASP A 105 -27.72 -22.74 -24.76
N ASP A 106 -27.85 -23.89 -24.08
CA ASP A 106 -27.80 -24.00 -22.61
C ASP A 106 -26.41 -23.64 -22.04
N ILE A 107 -25.34 -24.07 -22.72
CA ILE A 107 -23.96 -23.75 -22.36
C ILE A 107 -23.68 -22.27 -22.65
N GLY A 108 -24.07 -21.77 -23.83
CA GLY A 108 -23.91 -20.38 -24.22
C GLY A 108 -24.61 -19.42 -23.25
N ASN A 109 -25.85 -19.73 -22.87
CA ASN A 109 -26.63 -18.93 -21.93
C ASN A 109 -26.03 -18.95 -20.51
N ARG A 110 -25.50 -20.08 -20.06
CA ARG A 110 -24.79 -20.17 -18.77
C ARG A 110 -23.55 -19.28 -18.76
N LEU A 111 -22.73 -19.36 -19.80
CA LEU A 111 -21.53 -18.52 -19.94
C LEU A 111 -21.89 -17.04 -19.95
N TYR A 112 -22.90 -16.66 -20.71
CA TYR A 112 -23.41 -15.28 -20.76
C TYR A 112 -23.86 -14.77 -19.39
N ASN A 113 -24.66 -15.55 -18.65
CA ASN A 113 -25.11 -15.15 -17.33
C ASN A 113 -23.96 -15.02 -16.33
N TYR A 114 -22.97 -15.92 -16.41
CA TYR A 114 -21.79 -15.86 -15.56
C TYR A 114 -20.93 -14.62 -15.84
N THR A 115 -20.67 -14.30 -17.12
CA THR A 115 -19.91 -13.11 -17.49
C THR A 115 -20.66 -11.82 -17.13
N LYS A 116 -21.98 -11.79 -17.26
CA LYS A 116 -22.82 -10.70 -16.76
C LYS A 116 -22.68 -10.52 -15.25
N GLY A 117 -22.69 -11.62 -14.48
CA GLY A 117 -22.46 -11.60 -13.03
C GLY A 117 -21.08 -11.09 -12.65
N LEU A 118 -20.03 -11.54 -13.34
CA LEU A 118 -18.65 -11.05 -13.15
C LEU A 118 -18.56 -9.54 -13.40
N ARG A 119 -19.12 -9.05 -14.52
CA ARG A 119 -19.14 -7.63 -14.84
C ARG A 119 -19.89 -6.82 -13.78
N SER A 120 -21.06 -7.30 -13.36
CA SER A 120 -21.84 -6.66 -12.30
C SER A 120 -21.09 -6.60 -10.97
N SER A 121 -20.26 -7.60 -10.66
CA SER A 121 -19.47 -7.64 -9.43
C SER A 121 -18.23 -6.73 -9.49
N ALA A 122 -17.67 -6.53 -10.69
CA ALA A 122 -16.51 -5.68 -10.92
C ALA A 122 -16.85 -4.19 -11.06
N MET A 123 -18.06 -3.88 -11.52
CA MET A 123 -18.54 -2.50 -11.60
C MET A 123 -19.01 -2.02 -10.23
N HIS A 124 -18.47 -0.89 -9.78
CA HIS A 124 -19.01 -0.20 -8.61
C HIS A 124 -20.44 0.25 -8.95
N THR A 125 -21.44 -0.17 -8.16
CA THR A 125 -22.81 0.31 -8.33
C THR A 125 -22.86 1.77 -7.88
N ASP A 126 -22.61 2.70 -8.79
CA ASP A 126 -22.91 4.11 -8.55
C ASP A 126 -24.43 4.27 -8.61
N THR A 127 -25.06 4.37 -7.43
CA THR A 127 -26.50 4.48 -7.28
C THR A 127 -27.07 5.81 -7.79
N GLY A 128 -26.22 6.77 -8.19
CA GLY A 128 -26.63 8.10 -8.64
C GLY A 128 -27.00 8.22 -10.13
N VAL A 129 -26.52 7.29 -10.97
CA VAL A 129 -26.80 7.34 -12.42
C VAL A 129 -27.25 5.96 -12.89
N VAL A 130 -28.56 5.79 -13.00
CA VAL A 130 -29.14 4.63 -13.69
C VAL A 130 -28.77 4.76 -15.16
N ASN A 131 -27.66 4.14 -15.56
CA ASN A 131 -27.25 4.15 -16.94
C ASN A 131 -28.27 3.29 -17.72
N ARG A 132 -29.12 3.94 -18.53
CA ARG A 132 -30.20 3.32 -19.33
C ARG A 132 -29.68 2.40 -20.45
N ALA A 133 -28.39 2.13 -20.50
CA ALA A 133 -27.81 1.22 -21.49
C ALA A 133 -27.87 -0.23 -20.98
N ASP A 134 -29.05 -0.87 -21.09
CA ASP A 134 -29.20 -2.31 -21.43
C ASP A 134 -30.63 -2.85 -21.23
N ASP A 135 -31.67 -2.07 -21.55
CA ASP A 135 -33.05 -2.60 -21.62
C ASP A 135 -33.43 -3.10 -23.04
N SER A 136 -32.45 -3.17 -23.93
CA SER A 136 -32.62 -3.82 -25.24
C SER A 136 -32.66 -5.32 -25.04
N ALA A 137 -33.74 -5.97 -25.50
CA ALA A 137 -33.84 -7.43 -25.54
C ALA A 137 -32.59 -8.01 -26.21
N ILE A 138 -31.77 -8.67 -25.41
CA ILE A 138 -30.45 -9.15 -25.81
C ILE A 138 -30.67 -10.33 -26.74
N THR A 139 -30.42 -10.10 -28.03
CA THR A 139 -30.40 -11.16 -29.04
C THR A 139 -29.44 -12.22 -28.54
N SER A 140 -29.92 -13.47 -28.39
CA SER A 140 -29.09 -14.63 -28.01
C SER A 140 -27.82 -14.65 -28.86
N SER A 141 -26.71 -14.13 -28.33
CA SER A 141 -25.44 -14.06 -29.02
C SER A 141 -24.86 -15.46 -29.06
N LYS A 142 -25.16 -16.20 -30.13
CA LYS A 142 -24.65 -17.56 -30.32
C LYS A 142 -23.14 -17.49 -30.51
N ILE A 143 -22.40 -18.14 -29.62
CA ILE A 143 -20.94 -18.30 -29.70
C ILE A 143 -20.60 -19.60 -30.44
N THR A 144 -19.61 -19.57 -31.33
CA THR A 144 -19.13 -20.77 -32.01
C THR A 144 -18.06 -21.50 -31.19
N TYR A 145 -17.82 -22.79 -31.49
CA TYR A 145 -16.76 -23.56 -30.83
C TYR A 145 -15.40 -22.87 -30.94
N CYS A 146 -15.04 -22.37 -32.12
CA CYS A 146 -13.78 -21.65 -32.30
C CYS A 146 -13.72 -20.33 -31.55
N GLN A 147 -14.81 -19.57 -31.52
CA GLN A 147 -14.86 -18.35 -30.73
C GLN A 147 -14.60 -18.65 -29.26
N ALA A 148 -15.20 -19.71 -28.68
CA ALA A 148 -14.93 -20.11 -27.31
C ALA A 148 -13.48 -20.54 -27.08
N VAL A 149 -12.88 -21.29 -28.01
CA VAL A 149 -11.48 -21.73 -27.91
C VAL A 149 -10.50 -20.55 -27.96
N TYR A 150 -10.79 -19.48 -28.72
CA TYR A 150 -9.95 -18.28 -28.74
C TYR A 150 -9.81 -17.59 -27.39
N TRP A 151 -10.73 -17.81 -26.44
CA TRP A 151 -10.64 -17.23 -25.09
C TRP A 151 -9.75 -18.04 -24.14
N ILE A 152 -9.37 -19.28 -24.46
CA ILE A 152 -8.62 -20.14 -23.55
C ILE A 152 -7.27 -19.51 -23.18
N ASP A 153 -6.47 -19.11 -24.16
CA ASP A 153 -5.15 -18.52 -23.90
C ASP A 153 -5.23 -17.15 -23.18
N PRO A 154 -6.10 -16.21 -23.59
CA PRO A 154 -6.32 -14.97 -22.83
C PRO A 154 -6.74 -15.23 -21.38
N LEU A 155 -7.60 -16.22 -21.13
CA LEU A 155 -8.03 -16.60 -19.77
C LEU A 155 -6.88 -17.17 -18.95
N ILE A 156 -6.10 -18.11 -19.52
CA ILE A 156 -4.94 -18.69 -18.84
C ILE A 156 -3.90 -17.60 -18.53
N SER A 157 -3.65 -16.69 -19.47
CA SER A 157 -2.76 -15.54 -19.29
C SER A 157 -3.23 -14.62 -18.16
N THR A 158 -4.53 -14.31 -18.11
CA THR A 158 -5.12 -13.50 -17.03
C THR A 158 -4.97 -14.18 -15.67
N ILE A 159 -5.19 -15.51 -15.60
CA ILE A 159 -5.04 -16.29 -14.37
C ILE A 159 -3.57 -16.33 -13.94
N ASP A 160 -2.63 -16.56 -14.86
CA ASP A 160 -1.20 -16.60 -14.57
C ASP A 160 -0.68 -15.25 -14.08
N GLY A 161 -1.05 -14.16 -14.75
CA GLY A 161 -0.77 -12.80 -14.29
C GLY A 161 -1.36 -12.50 -12.91
N GLY A 162 -2.59 -12.96 -12.65
CA GLY A 162 -3.22 -12.86 -11.32
C GLY A 162 -2.46 -13.64 -10.24
N ASN A 163 -2.04 -14.87 -10.54
CA ASN A 163 -1.25 -15.71 -9.63
C ASN A 163 0.12 -15.10 -9.31
N ALA A 164 0.78 -14.50 -10.31
CA ALA A 164 2.03 -13.76 -10.10
C ALA A 164 1.83 -12.57 -9.14
N ARG A 165 0.72 -11.83 -9.27
CA ARG A 165 0.35 -10.75 -8.34
C ARG A 165 0.06 -11.29 -6.92
N PHE A 166 -0.67 -12.39 -6.78
CA PHE A 166 -0.92 -13.00 -5.47
C PHE A 166 0.37 -13.49 -4.81
N LYS A 167 1.30 -14.06 -5.59
CA LYS A 167 2.62 -14.44 -5.11
C LYS A 167 3.39 -13.23 -4.60
N ALA A 168 3.43 -12.13 -5.37
CA ALA A 168 4.04 -10.88 -4.96
C ALA A 168 3.43 -10.32 -3.65
N ILE A 169 2.10 -10.34 -3.51
CA ILE A 169 1.42 -9.92 -2.28
C ILE A 169 1.84 -10.78 -1.09
N ARG A 170 1.92 -12.11 -1.26
CA ARG A 170 2.38 -13.03 -0.19
C ARG A 170 3.83 -12.75 0.22
N GLU A 171 4.72 -12.48 -0.74
CA GLU A 171 6.11 -12.12 -0.46
C GLU A 171 6.23 -10.80 0.31
N ILE A 172 5.40 -9.81 -0.03
CA ILE A 172 5.29 -8.53 0.68
C ILE A 172 4.80 -8.75 2.12
N GLU A 173 3.76 -9.57 2.31
CA GLU A 173 3.19 -9.86 3.63
C GLU A 173 4.17 -10.62 4.53
N GLN A 174 4.93 -11.58 3.98
CA GLN A 174 5.99 -12.27 4.71
C GLN A 174 7.08 -11.32 5.19
N GLN A 175 7.50 -10.36 4.37
CA GLN A 175 8.50 -9.36 4.76
C GLN A 175 7.99 -8.50 5.93
N ARG A 176 6.72 -8.08 5.89
CA ARG A 176 6.09 -7.34 6.99
C ARG A 176 6.06 -8.13 8.30
N GLN A 177 5.88 -9.45 8.25
CA GLN A 177 5.86 -10.31 9.44
C GLN A 177 7.24 -10.50 10.07
N VAL A 178 8.33 -10.43 9.29
CA VAL A 178 9.71 -10.56 9.79
C VAL A 178 10.22 -9.28 10.48
N ILE A 179 9.60 -8.14 10.18
CA ILE A 179 10.02 -6.82 10.69
C ILE A 179 9.27 -6.43 11.97
N LYS A 180 8.19 -7.14 12.31
CA LYS A 180 7.50 -7.02 13.61
C LYS A 180 8.27 -7.74 14.71
#